data_AF-A0A8C9Q0T1-F1
#
_entry.id   AF-A0A8C9Q0T1-F1
#
_cell.length_a   1.000
_cell.length_b   1.000
_cell.length_c   1.000
_cell.angle_alpha   90.00
_cell.angle_beta   90.00
_cell.angle_gamma   90.00
#
_symmetry.space_group_name_H-M   'P 1'
#
loop_
_entity.id
_entity.type
_entity.pdbx_description
1 polymer ?
#
loop_
_entity_poly.entity_id
_entity_poly.type
_entity_poly.pdbx_seq_one_letter_code
_entity_poly.pdbx_strand_id
1 'polypeptide(L)'
;LNCKSEFLDKYVSQVLRDLPSCPCAYPLEAMDSAVSLQDEHQGRSFRWRDASGPQERLDVYQPTALFCLCSLLSGGSSTLAAQHCCYDEGSRLLTRGKGAGAPDLVSTDFSPELHFKVDKLPWILCKGDWSRYHAVRPPNNGRACADNPPEEEYLAQLQEAKEY
;
A
#
# COMPACT_ATOMS: atom_id res chain seq x y z
N LEU A 1 22.01 -1.18 17.17
CA LEU A 1 21.07 -2.27 16.78
C LEU A 1 20.91 -2.22 15.28
N ASN A 2 21.44 -3.22 14.55
CA ASN A 2 21.29 -3.29 13.10
C ASN A 2 20.02 -4.12 12.82
N CYS A 3 18.88 -3.45 12.60
CA CYS A 3 17.58 -4.11 12.36
C CYS A 3 17.44 -4.65 10.92
N LYS A 4 18.55 -5.05 10.29
CA LYS A 4 18.52 -5.70 8.97
C LYS A 4 18.35 -7.20 9.16
N SER A 5 17.25 -7.73 8.63
CA SER A 5 16.95 -9.16 8.60
C SER A 5 16.95 -9.61 7.15
N GLU A 6 17.96 -10.38 6.74
CA GLU A 6 18.02 -10.92 5.37
C GLU A 6 16.79 -11.77 5.02
N PHE A 7 16.20 -12.43 6.01
CA PHE A 7 14.96 -13.16 5.83
C PHE A 7 13.81 -12.22 5.47
N LEU A 8 13.66 -11.11 6.21
CA LEU A 8 12.62 -10.13 5.94
C LEU A 8 12.80 -9.49 4.56
N ASP A 9 14.03 -9.15 4.19
CA ASP A 9 14.35 -8.57 2.88
C ASP A 9 13.97 -9.53 1.74
N LYS A 10 14.30 -10.82 1.88
CA LYS A 10 13.92 -11.86 0.92
C LYS A 10 12.40 -12.05 0.85
N TYR A 11 11.73 -12.05 2.01
CA TYR A 11 10.28 -12.20 2.08
C TYR A 11 9.55 -11.01 1.45
N VAL A 12 9.94 -9.78 1.78
CA VAL A 12 9.37 -8.56 1.17
C VAL A 12 9.62 -8.56 -0.33
N SER A 13 10.81 -8.96 -0.78
CA SER A 13 11.10 -9.08 -2.22
C SER A 13 10.19 -10.10 -2.91
N GLN A 14 9.83 -11.20 -2.25
CA GLN A 14 8.88 -12.18 -2.78
C GLN A 14 7.47 -11.60 -2.84
N VAL A 15 7.03 -10.93 -1.78
CA VAL A 15 5.72 -10.25 -1.73
C VAL A 15 5.58 -9.25 -2.88
N LEU A 16 6.58 -8.39 -3.08
CA LEU A 16 6.56 -7.38 -4.15
C LEU A 16 6.52 -7.98 -5.56
N ARG A 17 7.00 -9.22 -5.75
CA ARG A 17 6.92 -9.92 -7.04
C ARG A 17 5.55 -10.59 -7.26
N ASP A 18 4.95 -11.11 -6.19
CA ASP A 18 3.69 -11.86 -6.28
C ASP A 18 2.48 -10.92 -6.40
N LEU A 19 2.56 -9.73 -5.79
CA LEU A 19 1.47 -8.77 -5.74
C LEU A 19 1.28 -7.99 -7.05
N PRO A 20 0.03 -7.68 -7.43
CA PRO A 20 -0.25 -6.90 -8.62
C PRO A 20 0.20 -5.45 -8.49
N SER A 21 0.41 -4.78 -9.61
CA SER A 21 0.73 -3.35 -9.62
C SER A 21 -0.53 -2.50 -9.42
N CYS A 22 -0.40 -1.40 -8.65
CA CYS A 22 -1.52 -0.49 -8.43
C CYS A 22 -2.03 0.10 -9.75
N PRO A 23 -3.36 0.13 -9.99
CA PRO A 23 -3.91 0.86 -11.12
C PRO A 23 -3.69 2.37 -10.93
N CYS A 24 -3.49 3.11 -12.02
CA CYS A 24 -3.21 4.55 -11.92
C CYS A 24 -4.42 5.39 -11.49
N ALA A 25 -5.62 4.85 -11.66
CA ALA A 25 -6.87 5.46 -11.24
C ALA A 25 -7.68 4.49 -10.38
N TYR A 26 -8.40 5.03 -9.39
CA TYR A 26 -9.30 4.24 -8.56
C TYR A 26 -10.50 3.75 -9.42
N PRO A 27 -10.81 2.44 -9.42
CA PRO A 27 -11.98 1.90 -10.11
C PRO A 27 -13.26 2.20 -9.30
N LEU A 28 -14.11 3.10 -9.79
CA LEU A 28 -15.32 3.53 -9.06
C LEU A 28 -16.26 2.37 -8.73
N GLU A 29 -16.30 1.33 -9.56
CA GLU A 29 -17.11 0.12 -9.34
C GLU A 29 -16.68 -0.66 -8.08
N ALA A 30 -15.44 -0.43 -7.60
CA ALA A 30 -14.95 -1.06 -6.37
C ALA A 30 -15.65 -0.58 -5.11
N MET A 31 -16.30 0.59 -5.15
CA MET A 31 -17.09 1.13 -4.02
C MET A 31 -18.25 0.21 -3.66
N ASP A 32 -18.88 -0.41 -4.66
CA ASP A 32 -20.08 -1.23 -4.47
C ASP A 32 -19.75 -2.72 -4.35
N SER A 33 -18.70 -3.19 -5.03
CA SER A 33 -18.38 -4.62 -5.09
C SER A 33 -16.93 -4.90 -5.45
N ALA A 34 -16.46 -6.12 -5.17
CA ALA A 34 -15.11 -6.50 -5.56
C ALA A 34 -14.95 -6.59 -7.08
N VAL A 35 -13.99 -5.85 -7.64
CA VAL A 35 -13.69 -5.79 -9.08
C VAL A 35 -12.55 -6.73 -9.45
N SER A 36 -12.47 -7.12 -10.73
CA SER A 36 -11.35 -7.91 -11.28
C SER A 36 -10.59 -7.06 -12.28
N LEU A 37 -9.32 -6.77 -12.00
CA LEU A 37 -8.46 -5.95 -12.85
C LEU A 37 -7.33 -6.80 -13.39
N GLN A 38 -7.04 -6.64 -14.68
CA GLN A 38 -5.89 -7.29 -15.31
C GLN A 38 -4.60 -6.58 -14.87
N ASP A 39 -3.60 -7.36 -14.47
CA ASP A 39 -2.24 -6.90 -14.26
C ASP A 39 -1.40 -7.28 -15.49
N GLU A 40 -0.98 -6.28 -16.26
CA GLU A 40 -0.27 -6.49 -17.53
C GLU A 40 1.12 -7.11 -17.30
N HIS A 41 1.78 -6.75 -16.21
CA HIS A 41 3.11 -7.26 -15.87
C HIS A 41 3.10 -8.76 -15.57
N GLN A 42 2.07 -9.24 -14.87
CA GLN A 42 1.93 -10.66 -14.53
C GLN A 42 1.05 -11.45 -15.52
N GLY A 43 0.39 -10.79 -16.46
CA GLY A 43 -0.48 -11.43 -17.45
C GLY A 43 -1.70 -12.15 -16.85
N ARG A 44 -2.13 -11.77 -15.64
CA ARG A 44 -3.28 -12.36 -14.94
C ARG A 44 -4.14 -11.30 -14.26
N SER A 45 -5.40 -11.65 -14.00
CA SER A 45 -6.32 -10.76 -13.28
C SER A 45 -6.27 -10.99 -11.78
N PHE A 46 -6.41 -9.90 -11.04
CA PHE A 46 -6.50 -9.89 -9.59
C PHE A 46 -7.83 -9.29 -9.17
N ARG A 47 -8.39 -9.83 -8.09
CA ARG A 47 -9.59 -9.24 -7.50
C ARG A 47 -9.19 -8.18 -6.49
N TRP A 48 -9.97 -7.13 -6.42
CA TRP A 48 -9.74 -5.97 -5.58
C TRP A 48 -11.04 -5.58 -4.87
N ARG A 49 -10.93 -4.97 -3.69
CA ARG A 49 -12.05 -4.38 -2.98
C ARG A 49 -11.70 -2.97 -2.52
N ASP A 50 -12.72 -2.14 -2.30
CA ASP A 50 -12.55 -0.90 -1.58
C ASP A 50 -11.99 -1.14 -0.16
N ALA A 51 -11.04 -0.30 0.21
CA ALA A 51 -10.38 -0.22 1.51
C ALA A 51 -10.41 1.22 2.05
N SER A 52 -11.48 1.97 1.75
CA SER A 52 -11.63 3.37 2.16
C SER A 52 -12.45 3.51 3.46
N GLY A 53 -12.88 2.39 4.04
CA GLY A 53 -13.75 2.35 5.22
C GLY A 53 -13.07 2.83 6.51
N PRO A 54 -13.86 3.18 7.55
CA PRO A 54 -13.35 3.74 8.80
C PRO A 54 -12.44 2.79 9.59
N GLN A 55 -12.48 1.48 9.31
CA GLN A 55 -11.61 0.49 9.93
C GLN A 55 -10.15 0.65 9.51
N GLU A 56 -9.91 1.17 8.31
CA GLU A 56 -8.55 1.35 7.79
C GLU A 56 -7.83 2.56 8.38
N ARG A 57 -8.58 3.47 9.03
CA ARG A 57 -8.05 4.67 9.72
C ARG A 57 -7.09 5.47 8.83
N LEU A 58 -7.56 5.77 7.62
CA LEU A 58 -6.80 6.58 6.64
C LEU A 58 -6.42 7.95 7.23
N ASP A 59 -7.24 8.50 8.13
CA ASP A 59 -6.95 9.72 8.90
C ASP A 59 -5.61 9.67 9.66
N VAL A 60 -5.17 8.47 10.03
CA VAL A 60 -3.92 8.25 10.74
C VAL A 60 -2.83 7.74 9.81
N TYR A 61 -3.13 6.67 9.06
CA TYR A 61 -2.09 5.91 8.36
C TYR A 61 -1.86 6.38 6.92
N GLN A 62 -2.83 7.07 6.30
CA GLN A 62 -2.76 7.62 4.94
C GLN A 62 -3.49 8.97 4.84
N PRO A 63 -3.09 10.02 5.59
CA PRO A 63 -3.91 11.20 5.84
C PRO A 63 -4.21 12.10 4.62
N THR A 64 -3.58 11.86 3.46
CA THR A 64 -3.87 12.57 2.20
C THR A 64 -4.60 11.69 1.17
N ALA A 65 -4.91 10.45 1.51
CA ALA A 65 -5.71 9.56 0.68
C ALA A 65 -7.20 9.78 0.92
N LEU A 66 -7.98 9.79 -0.17
CA LEU A 66 -9.44 9.78 -0.10
C LEU A 66 -9.99 8.37 -0.33
N PHE A 67 -9.37 7.63 -1.25
CA PHE A 67 -9.77 6.26 -1.57
C PHE A 67 -8.60 5.33 -1.40
N CYS A 68 -8.86 4.09 -1.00
CA CYS A 68 -7.89 3.02 -1.06
C CYS A 68 -8.51 1.74 -1.60
N LEU A 69 -7.67 0.91 -2.21
CA LEU A 69 -8.02 -0.33 -2.85
C LEU A 69 -7.10 -1.42 -2.32
N CYS A 70 -7.65 -2.56 -1.93
CA CYS A 70 -6.87 -3.71 -1.45
C CYS A 70 -7.12 -4.92 -2.35
N SER A 71 -6.04 -5.59 -2.78
CA SER A 71 -6.15 -6.82 -3.55
C SER A 71 -6.61 -7.96 -2.65
N LEU A 72 -7.57 -8.77 -3.09
CA LEU A 72 -7.95 -9.99 -2.40
C LEU A 72 -6.88 -11.06 -2.54
N LEU A 73 -6.82 -11.97 -1.56
CA LEU A 73 -5.99 -13.17 -1.66
C LEU A 73 -6.38 -13.99 -2.89
N SER A 74 -5.39 -14.34 -3.70
CA SER A 74 -5.54 -15.22 -4.85
C SER A 74 -4.99 -16.60 -4.51
N GLY A 75 -5.68 -17.67 -4.90
CA GLY A 75 -5.22 -19.05 -4.68
C GLY A 75 -3.88 -19.39 -5.36
N GLY A 76 -3.42 -18.55 -6.29
CA GLY A 76 -2.10 -18.64 -6.90
C GLY A 76 -1.02 -17.77 -6.24
N SER A 77 -1.27 -17.20 -5.05
CA SER A 77 -0.27 -16.47 -4.27
C SER A 77 0.48 -17.45 -3.35
N SER A 78 1.80 -17.32 -3.27
CA SER A 78 2.63 -18.08 -2.32
C SER A 78 2.67 -17.44 -0.92
N THR A 79 2.07 -16.25 -0.79
CA THR A 79 2.11 -15.43 0.42
C THR A 79 0.70 -15.04 0.87
N LEU A 80 0.57 -14.65 2.13
CA LEU A 80 -0.66 -14.09 2.72
C LEU A 80 -0.77 -12.57 2.50
N ALA A 81 0.08 -12.01 1.65
CA ALA A 81 0.15 -10.58 1.43
C ALA A 81 -1.00 -10.07 0.55
N ALA A 82 -1.27 -8.78 0.67
CA ALA A 82 -2.20 -8.06 -0.18
C ALA A 82 -1.59 -6.73 -0.62
N GLN A 83 -1.88 -6.32 -1.86
CA GLN A 83 -1.50 -5.00 -2.35
C GLN A 83 -2.52 -3.97 -1.85
N HIS A 84 -2.04 -2.96 -1.16
CA HIS A 84 -2.81 -1.78 -0.79
C HIS A 84 -2.38 -0.60 -1.66
N CYS A 85 -3.33 0.07 -2.29
CA CYS A 85 -3.11 1.24 -3.14
C CYS A 85 -4.02 2.35 -2.66
N CYS A 86 -3.52 3.58 -2.56
CA CYS A 86 -4.32 4.72 -2.12
C CYS A 86 -4.29 5.84 -3.15
N TYR A 87 -5.34 6.65 -3.18
CA TYR A 87 -5.63 7.61 -4.23
C TYR A 87 -6.05 8.95 -3.63
N ASP A 88 -5.70 10.02 -4.34
CA ASP A 88 -6.11 11.38 -3.98
C ASP A 88 -7.60 11.63 -4.27
N GLU A 89 -8.07 12.85 -3.98
CA GLU A 89 -9.44 13.27 -4.27
C GLU A 89 -9.83 13.19 -5.75
N GLY A 90 -8.84 13.30 -6.64
CA GLY A 90 -9.00 13.14 -8.08
C GLY A 90 -8.98 11.69 -8.54
N SER A 91 -9.05 10.72 -7.61
CA SER A 91 -8.96 9.28 -7.89
C SER A 91 -7.65 8.87 -8.55
N ARG A 92 -6.56 9.64 -8.40
CA ARG A 92 -5.23 9.33 -8.96
C ARG A 92 -4.38 8.64 -7.92
N LEU A 93 -3.64 7.62 -8.33
CA LEU A 93 -2.76 6.85 -7.45
C LEU A 93 -1.79 7.79 -6.73
N LEU A 94 -1.70 7.68 -5.40
CA LEU A 94 -0.65 8.29 -4.59
C LEU A 94 0.58 7.39 -4.69
N THR A 95 1.47 7.72 -5.62
CA THR A 95 2.69 6.97 -5.92
C THR A 95 3.79 7.15 -4.85
N ARG A 96 3.68 8.21 -4.04
CA ARG A 96 4.65 8.56 -2.98
C ARG A 96 3.99 9.45 -1.92
N GLY A 97 4.76 9.83 -0.91
CA GLY A 97 4.29 10.71 0.16
C GLY A 97 3.51 9.98 1.26
N LYS A 98 2.98 10.75 2.20
CA LYS A 98 2.38 10.22 3.45
C LYS A 98 1.01 9.55 3.28
N GLY A 99 0.30 9.82 2.19
CA GLY A 99 -0.95 9.13 1.86
C GLY A 99 -0.81 7.93 0.93
N ALA A 100 0.41 7.62 0.46
CA ALA A 100 0.60 6.48 -0.42
C ALA A 100 0.32 5.16 0.32
N GLY A 101 -0.34 4.23 -0.37
CA GLY A 101 -0.53 2.87 0.12
C GLY A 101 0.78 2.07 0.05
N ALA A 102 0.89 1.03 0.87
CA ALA A 102 2.02 0.11 0.90
C ALA A 102 1.49 -1.33 0.97
N PRO A 103 2.21 -2.33 0.44
CA PRO A 103 1.77 -3.72 0.52
C PRO A 103 1.66 -4.19 1.97
N ASP A 104 0.55 -4.88 2.26
CA ASP A 104 0.31 -5.57 3.52
C ASP A 104 0.97 -6.95 3.44
N LEU A 105 1.82 -7.31 4.41
CA LEU A 105 2.44 -8.63 4.46
C LEU A 105 1.46 -9.71 4.91
N VAL A 106 0.39 -9.30 5.62
CA VAL A 106 -0.74 -10.13 5.99
C VAL A 106 -2.04 -9.40 5.63
N SER A 107 -2.81 -9.98 4.73
CA SER A 107 -4.12 -9.46 4.36
C SER A 107 -5.07 -9.40 5.56
N THR A 108 -5.80 -8.29 5.68
CA THR A 108 -6.89 -8.13 6.65
C THR A 108 -7.95 -9.22 6.52
N ASP A 109 -8.20 -9.74 5.30
CA ASP A 109 -9.14 -10.85 5.07
C ASP A 109 -8.65 -12.18 5.66
N PHE A 110 -7.33 -12.35 5.85
CA PHE A 110 -6.77 -13.52 6.52
C PHE A 110 -6.85 -13.41 8.04
N SER A 111 -6.34 -12.30 8.58
CA SER A 111 -6.36 -12.04 10.02
C SER A 111 -6.17 -10.56 10.31
N PRO A 112 -7.23 -9.84 10.77
CA PRO A 112 -7.12 -8.44 11.17
C PRO A 112 -6.11 -8.22 12.31
N GLU A 113 -6.01 -9.18 13.24
CA GLU A 113 -5.07 -9.09 14.36
C GLU A 113 -3.61 -9.19 13.91
N LEU A 114 -3.30 -10.14 13.02
CA LEU A 114 -1.95 -10.27 12.47
C LEU A 114 -1.62 -9.11 11.55
N HIS A 115 -2.56 -8.66 10.71
CA HIS A 115 -2.41 -7.46 9.90
C HIS A 115 -2.04 -6.25 10.78
N PHE A 116 -2.78 -6.03 11.88
CA PHE A 116 -2.42 -4.95 12.81
C PHE A 116 -1.01 -5.10 13.37
N LYS A 117 -0.64 -6.31 13.83
CA LYS A 117 0.67 -6.57 14.43
C LYS A 117 1.84 -6.47 13.46
N VAL A 118 1.66 -6.90 12.22
CA VAL A 118 2.72 -7.02 11.22
C VAL A 118 2.81 -5.78 10.32
N ASP A 119 1.68 -5.14 10.04
CA ASP A 119 1.61 -4.06 9.05
C ASP A 119 1.41 -2.68 9.68
N LYS A 120 0.54 -2.55 10.70
CA LYS A 120 0.26 -1.24 11.33
C LYS A 120 1.21 -0.92 12.50
N LEU A 121 1.55 -1.89 13.36
CA LEU A 121 2.46 -1.65 14.50
C LEU A 121 3.83 -1.10 14.10
N PRO A 122 4.51 -1.59 13.03
CA PRO A 122 5.79 -1.02 12.63
C PRO A 122 5.72 0.47 12.26
N TRP A 123 4.63 0.90 11.64
CA TRP A 123 4.37 2.31 11.34
C TRP A 123 4.23 3.12 12.64
N ILE A 124 3.45 2.60 13.61
CA ILE A 124 3.26 3.23 14.94
C ILE A 124 4.59 3.33 15.69
N LEU A 125 5.44 2.29 15.62
CA LEU A 125 6.77 2.26 16.24
C LEU A 125 7.75 3.25 15.61
N CYS A 126 7.54 3.61 14.34
CA CYS A 126 8.25 4.71 13.69
C CYS A 126 7.71 6.09 14.11
N LYS A 127 6.82 6.16 15.11
CA LYS A 127 6.16 7.39 15.59
C LYS A 127 5.43 8.17 14.49
N GLY A 128 4.99 7.47 13.45
CA GLY A 128 4.38 8.11 12.28
C GLY A 128 5.37 8.65 11.25
N ASP A 129 6.68 8.41 11.39
CA ASP A 129 7.65 8.60 10.29
C ASP A 129 7.38 7.57 9.19
N TRP A 130 6.45 7.92 8.32
CA TRP A 130 6.05 7.15 7.15
C TRP A 130 7.23 6.91 6.19
N SER A 131 8.24 7.79 6.18
CA SER A 131 9.35 7.68 5.23
C SER A 131 10.21 6.46 5.52
N ARG A 132 10.44 6.15 6.81
CA ARG A 132 11.14 4.94 7.24
C ARG A 132 10.34 3.67 6.98
N TYR A 133 9.03 3.74 7.15
CA TYR A 133 8.13 2.64 6.82
C TYR A 133 8.16 2.34 5.31
N HIS A 134 8.03 3.37 4.47
CA HIS A 134 8.08 3.24 3.00
C HIS A 134 9.46 2.84 2.47
N ALA A 135 10.56 3.16 3.17
CA ALA A 135 11.89 2.68 2.82
C ALA A 135 12.01 1.15 2.87
N VAL A 136 11.20 0.47 3.71
CA VAL A 136 11.15 -0.99 3.80
C VAL A 136 10.04 -1.57 2.92
N ARG A 137 8.89 -0.88 2.85
CA ARG A 137 7.70 -1.31 2.10
C ARG A 137 7.26 -0.18 1.16
N PRO A 138 7.91 -0.05 -0.01
CA PRO A 138 7.65 1.07 -0.89
C PRO A 138 6.23 1.01 -1.48
N PRO A 139 5.59 2.17 -1.72
CA PRO A 139 4.41 2.24 -2.55
C PRO A 139 4.63 1.60 -3.92
N ASN A 140 3.59 0.97 -4.47
CA ASN A 140 3.68 0.25 -5.73
C ASN A 140 3.26 1.14 -6.90
N ASN A 141 4.23 1.60 -7.69
CA ASN A 141 4.01 2.30 -8.97
C ASN A 141 4.47 1.45 -10.18
N GLY A 142 4.21 0.14 -10.16
CA GLY A 142 4.67 -0.78 -11.20
C GLY A 142 4.17 -0.44 -12.61
N ARG A 143 3.02 0.23 -12.73
CA ARG A 143 2.42 0.68 -14.00
C ARG A 143 2.96 2.02 -14.52
N ALA A 144 3.99 2.58 -13.88
CA ALA A 144 4.58 3.87 -14.26
C ALA A 144 3.55 5.02 -14.36
N CYS A 145 2.66 5.11 -13.37
CA CYS A 145 1.74 6.23 -13.23
C CYS A 145 2.50 7.54 -12.98
N ALA A 146 1.90 8.66 -13.35
CA ALA A 146 2.47 9.98 -13.09
C ALA A 146 2.71 10.18 -11.59
N ASP A 147 3.84 10.79 -11.28
CA ASP A 147 4.22 11.11 -9.91
C ASP A 147 3.13 11.95 -9.20
N ASN A 148 2.70 11.44 -8.06
CA ASN A 148 1.69 12.06 -7.22
C ASN A 148 2.01 11.76 -5.74
N PRO A 149 2.19 12.78 -4.88
CA PRO A 149 2.12 14.22 -5.19
C PRO A 149 3.30 14.71 -6.05
N PRO A 150 3.26 15.96 -6.56
CA PRO A 150 4.40 16.61 -7.22
C PRO A 150 5.66 16.66 -6.34
N GLU A 151 6.82 16.85 -6.95
CA GLU A 151 8.12 16.71 -6.26
C GLU A 151 8.26 17.68 -5.08
N GLU A 152 7.88 18.94 -5.27
CA GLU A 152 7.94 19.96 -4.22
C GLU A 152 7.15 19.56 -2.97
N GLU A 153 5.90 19.09 -3.15
CA GLU A 153 5.06 18.64 -2.05
C GLU A 153 5.62 17.36 -1.40
N TYR A 154 6.11 16.41 -2.20
CA TYR A 154 6.75 15.21 -1.67
C TYR A 154 7.96 15.53 -0.79
N LEU A 155 8.81 16.47 -1.23
CA LEU A 155 9.97 16.92 -0.46
C LEU A 155 9.56 17.64 0.83
N ALA A 156 8.50 18.45 0.80
CA ALA A 156 7.94 19.08 2.00
C ALA A 156 7.44 18.03 3.00
N GLN A 157 6.69 17.03 2.54
CA GLN A 157 6.21 15.91 3.38
C GLN A 157 7.38 15.10 3.96
N LEU A 158 8.47 14.89 3.21
CA LEU A 158 9.67 14.20 3.70
C LEU A 158 10.39 14.99 4.78
N GLN A 159 10.43 16.31 4.65
CA GLN A 159 11.04 17.17 5.66
C GLN A 159 10.25 17.13 6.97
N GLU A 160 8.91 17.21 6.89
CA GLU A 160 7.99 17.03 8.03
C GLU A 160 8.19 15.67 8.73
N ALA A 161 8.37 14.58 7.97
CA ALA A 161 8.53 13.23 8.53
C ALA A 161 9.79 13.07 9.39
N LYS A 162 10.88 13.76 9.03
CA LYS A 162 12.18 13.69 9.74
C LYS A 162 12.17 14.39 11.09
N GLU A 163 11.11 15.13 11.41
CA GLU A 163 10.96 15.86 12.68
C GLU A 163 10.42 14.97 13.82
N TYR A 164 10.12 13.69 13.56
CA TYR A 164 9.58 12.69 14.50
C TYR A 164 10.60 11.61 14.95
#